data_AF-A0A561WAR0-F1
#
_entry.id   AF-A0A561WAR0-F1
#
_cell.length_a   1.000
_cell.length_b   1.000
_cell.length_c   1.000
_cell.angle_alpha   90.00
_cell.angle_beta   90.00
_cell.angle_gamma   90.00
#
_symmetry.space_group_name_H-M   'P 1'
#
loop_
_entity.id
_entity.type
_entity.pdbx_description
1 polymer ?
#
loop_
_entity_poly.entity_id
_entity_poly.type
_entity_poly.pdbx_seq_one_letter_code
_entity_poly.pdbx_strand_id
1 'polypeptide(L)'
;MSSKNVGIEQARKTLGDLVNQAQQGTDIILTRNGKPAARITRYQEDAMTTELTAGTRVIVDRDTLPTDWTAAGEITEVTEQTVIVELDNGQRQEVLHDQVSRTS
;
A
#
# COMPACT_ATOMS: atom_id res chain seq x y z
N MET A 1 4.73 -17.30 -14.04
CA MET A 1 5.66 -16.72 -13.05
C MET A 1 6.68 -17.77 -12.69
N SER A 2 7.98 -17.43 -12.68
CA SER A 2 9.05 -18.37 -12.34
C SER A 2 9.39 -18.20 -10.86
N SER A 3 9.27 -19.27 -10.08
CA SER A 3 9.60 -19.30 -8.66
C SER A 3 10.88 -20.08 -8.40
N LYS A 4 11.77 -19.55 -7.57
CA LYS A 4 13.07 -20.16 -7.25
C LYS A 4 13.26 -20.34 -5.76
N ASN A 5 13.70 -21.52 -5.34
CA ASN A 5 14.04 -21.81 -3.95
C ASN A 5 15.54 -21.65 -3.71
N VAL A 6 15.94 -20.90 -2.68
CA VAL A 6 17.35 -20.65 -2.33
C VAL A 6 17.57 -20.87 -0.84
N GLY A 7 18.63 -21.59 -0.47
CA GLY A 7 18.99 -21.78 0.94
C GLY A 7 19.51 -20.48 1.56
N ILE A 8 19.17 -20.22 2.83
CA ILE A 8 19.49 -18.96 3.51
C ILE A 8 21.01 -18.67 3.58
N GLU A 9 21.84 -19.72 3.68
CA GLU A 9 23.30 -19.58 3.68
C GLU A 9 23.87 -19.17 2.32
N GLN A 10 23.25 -19.63 1.24
CA GLN A 10 23.59 -19.16 -0.11
C GLN A 10 23.06 -17.75 -0.33
N ALA A 11 21.83 -17.48 0.10
CA ALA A 11 21.19 -16.18 -0.07
C ALA A 11 21.95 -15.04 0.60
N ARG A 12 22.56 -15.27 1.76
CA ARG A 12 23.42 -14.26 2.42
C ARG A 12 24.62 -13.84 1.57
N LYS A 13 25.17 -14.75 0.75
CA LYS A 13 26.35 -14.47 -0.08
C LYS A 13 26.00 -13.79 -1.39
N THR A 14 24.79 -14.04 -1.92
CA THR A 14 24.35 -13.56 -3.24
C THR A 14 23.12 -12.67 -3.14
N LEU A 15 22.91 -11.97 -2.02
CA LEU A 15 21.68 -11.22 -1.78
C LEU A 15 21.43 -10.16 -2.86
N GLY A 16 22.47 -9.42 -3.27
CA GLY A 16 22.36 -8.42 -4.34
C GLY A 16 21.84 -9.01 -5.65
N ASP A 17 22.35 -10.17 -6.07
CA ASP A 17 21.89 -10.85 -7.28
C ASP A 17 20.45 -11.37 -7.17
N LEU A 18 20.05 -11.79 -5.97
CA LEU A 18 18.68 -12.22 -5.70
C LEU A 18 17.72 -11.03 -5.75
N VAL A 19 18.11 -9.86 -5.25
CA VAL A 19 17.32 -8.63 -5.39
C VAL A 19 17.14 -8.25 -6.85
N ASN A 20 18.22 -8.29 -7.66
CA ASN A 20 18.15 -7.99 -9.09
C ASN A 20 17.19 -8.96 -9.83
N GLN A 21 17.28 -10.27 -9.53
CA GLN A 21 16.36 -11.28 -10.07
C GLN A 21 14.90 -11.01 -9.65
N ALA A 22 14.67 -10.62 -8.40
CA ALA A 22 13.35 -10.28 -7.91
C ALA A 22 12.76 -9.04 -8.59
N GLN A 23 13.56 -7.99 -8.78
CA GLN A 23 13.16 -6.80 -9.54
C GLN A 23 12.78 -7.12 -10.99
N GLN A 24 13.42 -8.12 -11.60
CA GLN A 24 13.12 -8.63 -12.94
C GLN A 24 11.87 -9.55 -12.99
N GLY A 25 11.18 -9.76 -11.86
CA GLY A 25 9.94 -10.52 -11.80
C GLY A 25 10.09 -11.99 -11.40
N THR A 26 11.22 -12.37 -10.80
CA THR A 26 11.41 -13.72 -10.23
C THR A 26 10.96 -13.75 -8.77
N ASP A 27 10.05 -14.64 -8.41
CA ASP A 27 9.72 -14.86 -7.00
C ASP A 27 10.73 -15.81 -6.36
N ILE A 28 11.39 -15.36 -5.30
CA ILE A 28 12.47 -16.11 -4.66
C ILE A 28 12.03 -16.51 -3.25
N ILE A 29 11.96 -17.81 -2.98
CA ILE A 29 11.67 -18.36 -1.67
C ILE A 29 12.99 -18.71 -0.98
N LEU A 30 13.25 -18.05 0.14
CA LEU A 30 14.37 -18.39 1.01
C LEU A 30 13.97 -19.57 1.88
N THR A 31 14.84 -20.59 1.94
CA THR A 31 14.64 -21.79 2.74
C THR A 31 15.69 -21.89 3.85
N ARG A 32 15.30 -22.40 5.02
CA ARG A 32 16.21 -22.79 6.10
C ARG A 32 15.98 -24.27 6.37
N ASN A 33 17.05 -25.07 6.29
CA ASN A 33 16.97 -26.53 6.43
C ASN A 33 15.92 -27.17 5.49
N GLY A 34 15.87 -26.70 4.23
CA GLY A 34 14.92 -27.19 3.22
C GLY A 34 13.47 -26.71 3.38
N LYS A 35 13.15 -25.93 4.42
CA LYS A 35 11.80 -25.40 4.68
C LYS A 35 11.70 -23.93 4.28
N PRO A 36 10.63 -23.48 3.60
CA PRO A 36 10.38 -22.06 3.33
C PRO A 36 10.41 -21.23 4.61
N ALA A 37 11.11 -20.10 4.58
CA ALA A 37 11.31 -19.21 5.72
C ALA A 37 11.04 -17.74 5.40
N ALA A 38 11.29 -17.31 4.16
CA ALA A 38 11.00 -15.95 3.70
C ALA A 38 10.79 -15.92 2.18
N ARG A 39 10.27 -14.80 1.66
CA ARG A 39 10.13 -14.54 0.23
C ARG A 39 10.79 -13.20 -0.10
N ILE A 40 11.60 -13.17 -1.14
CA ILE A 40 12.05 -11.96 -1.82
C ILE A 40 11.22 -11.85 -3.10
N THR A 41 10.55 -10.74 -3.25
CA THR A 41 9.83 -10.38 -4.47
C THR A 41 10.13 -8.93 -4.80
N ARG A 42 9.77 -8.47 -6.00
CA ARG A 42 9.89 -7.06 -6.34
C ARG A 42 9.16 -6.25 -5.28
N TYR A 43 9.84 -5.28 -4.70
CA TYR A 43 9.16 -4.24 -3.94
C TYR A 43 8.29 -3.48 -4.94
N GLN A 44 7.00 -3.81 -4.94
CA GLN A 44 5.98 -2.92 -5.42
C GLN A 44 5.72 -2.05 -4.20
N GLU A 45 6.11 -0.78 -4.29
CA GLU A 45 5.46 0.22 -3.47
C GLU A 45 3.99 -0.05 -3.71
N ASP A 46 3.28 -0.53 -2.68
CA ASP A 46 1.90 -0.91 -2.82
C ASP A 46 1.24 0.25 -3.54
N ALA A 47 0.75 -0.01 -4.75
CA ALA A 47 -0.17 0.89 -5.41
C ALA A 47 -1.49 0.79 -4.62
N MET A 48 -1.44 1.22 -3.36
CA MET A 48 -2.54 1.89 -2.70
C MET A 48 -2.73 3.31 -3.27
N THR A 49 -2.11 3.65 -4.41
CA THR A 49 -2.81 4.39 -5.48
C THR A 49 -3.98 3.57 -6.02
N THR A 50 -4.90 3.25 -5.12
CA THR A 50 -6.30 3.29 -5.51
C THR A 50 -6.49 4.72 -5.97
N GLU A 51 -6.64 4.95 -7.28
CA GLU A 51 -6.90 6.31 -7.77
C GLU A 51 -8.12 6.85 -7.02
N LEU A 52 -7.85 7.69 -6.03
CA LEU A 52 -8.84 8.47 -5.36
C LEU A 52 -9.29 9.45 -6.43
N THR A 53 -10.47 9.22 -6.97
CA THR A 53 -11.10 10.12 -7.94
C THR A 53 -12.23 10.84 -7.26
N ALA A 54 -12.56 12.04 -7.73
CA ALA A 54 -13.81 12.69 -7.36
C ALA A 54 -14.98 11.71 -7.61
N GLY A 55 -15.90 11.62 -6.65
CA GLY A 55 -16.98 10.62 -6.63
C GLY A 55 -16.71 9.37 -5.79
N THR A 56 -15.49 9.19 -5.28
CA THR A 56 -15.14 8.00 -4.47
C THR A 56 -15.57 8.19 -3.02
N ARG A 57 -16.32 7.23 -2.46
CA ARG A 57 -16.61 7.19 -1.02
C ARG A 57 -15.42 6.70 -0.20
N VAL A 58 -15.12 7.44 0.86
CA VAL A 58 -13.99 7.21 1.76
C VAL A 58 -14.35 7.44 3.23
N ILE A 59 -13.55 6.87 4.10
CA ILE A 59 -13.49 7.14 5.53
C ILE A 59 -12.18 7.89 5.77
N VAL A 60 -12.30 9.10 6.29
CA VAL A 60 -11.19 9.92 6.75
C VAL A 60 -10.74 9.46 8.14
N ASP A 61 -9.44 9.43 8.38
CA ASP A 61 -8.87 9.08 9.68
C ASP A 61 -9.43 9.97 10.80
N ARG A 62 -9.89 9.33 11.88
CA ARG A 62 -10.54 9.99 13.01
C ARG A 62 -9.62 10.97 13.71
N ASP A 63 -8.31 10.72 13.70
CA ASP A 63 -7.32 11.57 14.34
C ASP A 63 -7.14 12.93 13.63
N THR A 64 -7.64 13.04 12.39
CA THR A 64 -7.60 14.29 11.60
C THR A 64 -8.86 15.13 11.74
N LEU A 65 -9.91 14.59 12.37
CA LEU A 65 -11.23 15.20 12.44
C LEU A 65 -11.60 15.64 13.86
N PRO A 66 -12.37 16.73 14.01
CA PRO A 66 -13.02 17.04 15.28
C PRO A 66 -13.90 15.88 15.78
N THR A 67 -13.98 15.71 17.10
CA THR A 67 -14.73 14.61 17.74
C THR A 67 -16.20 14.55 17.34
N ASP A 68 -16.79 15.69 16.96
CA ASP A 68 -18.21 15.80 16.62
C ASP A 68 -18.51 15.58 15.13
N TRP A 69 -17.48 15.35 14.30
CA TRP A 69 -17.64 15.19 12.86
C TRP A 69 -17.81 13.72 12.46
N THR A 70 -18.43 13.48 11.30
CA THR A 70 -18.45 12.14 10.69
C THR A 70 -17.12 11.89 9.98
N ALA A 71 -16.66 10.65 10.03
CA ALA A 71 -15.47 10.22 9.31
C ALA A 71 -15.77 9.81 7.86
N ALA A 72 -17.02 9.48 7.53
CA ALA A 72 -17.40 9.06 6.18
C ALA A 72 -17.75 10.26 5.30
N GLY A 73 -17.35 10.19 4.04
CA GLY A 73 -17.64 11.20 3.03
C GLY A 73 -17.32 10.76 1.61
N GLU A 74 -17.46 11.70 0.68
CA GLU A 74 -17.17 11.52 -0.73
C GLU A 74 -16.08 12.50 -1.16
N ILE A 75 -15.11 12.02 -1.94
CA ILE A 75 -14.07 12.88 -2.50
C ILE A 75 -14.71 13.80 -3.55
N THR A 76 -14.55 15.11 -3.39
CA THR A 76 -15.01 16.10 -4.36
C THR A 76 -13.88 16.61 -5.25
N GLU A 77 -12.65 16.61 -4.74
CA GLU A 77 -11.47 17.09 -5.47
C GLU A 77 -10.23 16.28 -5.09
N VAL A 78 -9.33 16.10 -6.05
CA VAL A 78 -8.10 15.32 -5.89
C VAL A 78 -6.96 16.15 -6.45
N THR A 79 -5.95 16.37 -5.62
CA THR A 79 -4.70 17.01 -6.01
C THR A 79 -3.57 15.98 -5.98
N GLU A 80 -2.37 16.38 -6.40
CA GLU A 80 -1.19 15.50 -6.38
C GLU A 80 -0.79 15.05 -4.96
N GLN A 81 -1.17 15.80 -3.92
CA GLN A 81 -0.74 15.55 -2.53
C GLN A 81 -1.89 15.38 -1.53
N THR A 82 -3.08 15.89 -1.86
CA THR A 82 -4.25 15.90 -0.96
C THR A 82 -5.53 15.52 -1.70
N VAL A 83 -6.55 15.17 -0.94
CA VAL A 83 -7.92 15.01 -1.41
C VAL A 83 -8.85 15.86 -0.56
N ILE A 84 -9.84 16.47 -1.20
CA ILE A 84 -10.93 17.16 -0.51
C ILE A 84 -12.09 16.18 -0.41
N VAL A 85 -12.49 15.89 0.82
CA VAL A 85 -13.62 15.02 1.14
C VAL A 85 -14.76 15.88 1.67
N GLU A 86 -15.92 15.78 1.02
CA GLU A 86 -17.19 16.28 1.57
C GLU A 86 -17.79 15.16 2.44
N LEU A 87 -17.74 15.40 3.75
CA LEU A 87 -18.22 14.48 4.78
C LEU A 87 -19.76 14.44 4.79
N ASP A 88 -20.34 13.33 5.27
CA ASP A 88 -21.81 13.15 5.28
C ASP A 88 -22.57 14.19 6.14
N ASN A 89 -21.88 14.96 7.00
CA ASN A 89 -22.44 16.10 7.74
C ASN A 89 -22.40 17.42 6.96
N GLY A 90 -22.00 17.39 5.68
CA GLY A 90 -21.85 18.54 4.80
C GLY A 90 -20.59 19.38 5.03
N GLN A 91 -19.69 18.94 5.92
CA GLN A 91 -18.40 19.61 6.11
C GLN A 91 -17.40 19.16 5.05
N ARG A 92 -16.49 20.06 4.65
CA ARG A 92 -15.41 19.75 3.72
C ARG A 92 -14.09 19.70 4.46
N GLN A 93 -13.30 18.66 4.20
CA GLN A 93 -12.00 18.46 4.82
C GLN A 93 -10.97 18.12 3.75
N GLU A 94 -9.85 18.84 3.76
CA GLU A 94 -8.65 18.47 3.00
C GLU A 94 -7.78 17.54 3.85
N VAL A 95 -7.41 16.41 3.28
CA VAL A 95 -6.59 15.37 3.92
C VAL A 95 -5.59 14.77 2.95
N LEU A 96 -4.54 14.15 3.47
CA LEU A 96 -3.57 13.43 2.67
C LEU A 96 -4.16 12.12 2.14
N HIS A 97 -3.60 11.59 1.04
CA HIS A 97 -4.04 10.33 0.44
C HIS A 97 -3.94 9.12 1.40
N ASP A 98 -2.99 9.15 2.33
CA ASP A 98 -2.78 8.10 3.34
C ASP A 98 -3.72 8.21 4.55
N GLN A 99 -4.39 9.35 4.71
CA GLN A 99 -5.36 9.63 5.78
C GLN A 99 -6.80 9.26 5.40
N VAL A 100 -6.99 8.61 4.26
CA VAL A 100 -8.30 8.16 3.79
C VAL A 100 -8.28 6.70 3.39
N SER A 101 -9.36 6.00 3.69
CA SER A 101 -9.56 4.60 3.35
C SER A 101 -10.89 4.42 2.63
N ARG A 102 -10.96 3.61 1.56
CA ARG A 102 -12.25 3.32 0.91
C ARG A 102 -13.20 2.59 1.85
N THR A 103 -14.48 2.95 1.80
CA THR A 103 -15.55 2.11 2.35
C THR A 103 -15.72 0.90 1.42
N SER A 104 -15.34 -0.30 1.86
CA SER A 104 -15.56 -1.54 1.10
C SER A 104 -17.03 -1.89 0.96
#